data_AF-A0A5C6UYB8-F1
#
_entry.id   AF-A0A5C6UYB8-F1
#
_cell.length_a   1.000
_cell.length_b   1.000
_cell.length_c   1.000
_cell.angle_alpha   90.00
_cell.angle_beta   90.00
_cell.angle_gamma   90.00
#
_symmetry.space_group_name_H-M   'P 1'
#
loop_
_entity.id
_entity.type
_entity.pdbx_description
1 polymer ?
#
loop_
_entity_poly.entity_id
_entity_poly.type
_entity_poly.pdbx_seq_one_letter_code
_entity_poly.pdbx_strand_id
1 'polypeptide(L)'
;MFRKRILFVLVVSLMTAACSDDSRNRRGPDEWDFDDDVSVEDDAGDVGDEVDGGDLDADTPDAELPDTDTPDAEIPDTDTPDADTPDVDTPDVDTPDADTPDADTPDVDTPDADIPDVEEPDVEVPGTCVELWAGGASAGEDFDFGARNEATTLSFELRLCEGAAPTRVDSLEVVGDAYTLVLGSVNGWPAPIEEGRTLNFTLTFDPQEVDLDGELVVGVVDVPGEFRFGLTGARMAYSPECPVVTPQAAPSFTAVGPANPAEATGGLFDLSVAGTYVPARFSAQWYVVDTPAGATSPVFYDRSDEAPTRVRLDAPGDYVIGLKLYDEQLGQDCAPVMLPVEVIESAFGANDAVVTVTWSNAQVPNPSEGNGTDMDLHLCHLDGEFNTTEGWCVYWRSAATVWHTGNAELVIDDLYGVTGEMISQEFALPGFSYRVGVEYFNDNGYGPSLATAKLYQRGVEAHVQTRLLQYLDFWRPFDFDPATGVTVVDTVQNGSSFP
;
A
#
# COMPACT_ATOMS: atom_id res chain seq x y z
N MET A 1 -44.76 -49.19 19.83
CA MET A 1 -44.52 -50.60 20.20
C MET A 1 -43.04 -50.89 19.97
N PHE A 2 -42.33 -51.42 20.99
CA PHE A 2 -40.93 -51.92 21.02
C PHE A 2 -39.81 -50.97 20.57
N ARG A 3 -39.10 -50.25 21.46
CA ARG A 3 -37.96 -50.65 22.35
C ARG A 3 -36.83 -51.43 21.66
N LYS A 4 -35.69 -50.75 21.45
CA LYS A 4 -34.33 -51.34 21.50
C LYS A 4 -33.45 -50.50 22.42
N ARG A 5 -32.74 -51.20 23.32
CA ARG A 5 -31.81 -50.70 24.33
C ARG A 5 -30.42 -50.54 23.72
N ILE A 6 -29.70 -49.46 24.03
CA ILE A 6 -28.24 -49.41 23.97
C ILE A 6 -27.73 -48.77 25.28
N LEU A 7 -26.68 -49.39 25.79
CA LEU A 7 -26.12 -49.35 27.13
C LEU A 7 -25.03 -48.27 27.23
N PHE A 8 -25.09 -47.48 28.31
CA PHE A 8 -24.03 -46.58 28.79
C PHE A 8 -22.95 -47.39 29.51
N VAL A 9 -21.65 -47.15 29.24
CA VAL A 9 -20.60 -47.23 30.27
C VAL A 9 -19.49 -46.22 29.96
N LEU A 10 -19.30 -45.34 30.94
CA LEU A 10 -18.24 -44.34 31.12
C LEU A 10 -17.19 -44.96 32.06
N VAL A 11 -15.90 -44.91 31.71
CA VAL A 11 -14.81 -45.15 32.68
C VAL A 11 -13.72 -44.09 32.48
N VAL A 12 -13.69 -43.17 33.44
CA VAL A 12 -12.58 -42.26 33.73
C VAL A 12 -11.59 -43.02 34.60
N SER A 13 -10.32 -43.05 34.22
CA SER A 13 -9.22 -43.48 35.08
C SER A 13 -8.16 -42.38 35.13
N LEU A 14 -8.09 -41.68 36.27
CA LEU A 14 -6.86 -41.07 36.78
C LEU A 14 -6.10 -42.14 37.57
N MET A 15 -4.77 -42.16 37.46
CA MET A 15 -3.81 -42.31 38.57
C MET A 15 -2.37 -42.18 38.05
N THR A 16 -1.72 -41.12 38.50
CA THR A 16 -0.30 -40.97 38.93
C THR A 16 0.78 -41.91 38.38
N ALA A 17 1.85 -41.32 37.83
CA ALA A 17 3.19 -41.91 37.84
C ALA A 17 4.23 -40.86 38.25
N ALA A 18 5.02 -41.20 39.25
CA ALA A 18 6.17 -40.48 39.74
C ALA A 18 7.47 -41.08 39.15
N CYS A 19 8.49 -40.23 39.07
CA CYS A 19 9.95 -40.49 39.02
C CYS A 19 10.50 -41.48 37.97
N SER A 20 11.46 -41.00 37.17
CA SER A 20 12.90 -41.28 37.40
C SER A 20 13.66 -41.32 36.07
N ASP A 21 14.53 -40.33 35.91
CA ASP A 21 15.95 -40.43 35.55
C ASP A 21 16.46 -41.29 34.38
N ASP A 22 17.31 -40.59 33.62
CA ASP A 22 18.61 -41.02 33.08
C ASP A 22 18.71 -41.69 31.70
N SER A 23 19.59 -41.05 30.93
CA SER A 23 20.62 -41.62 30.05
C SER A 23 20.33 -41.86 28.57
N ARG A 24 21.03 -41.01 27.79
CA ARG A 24 21.96 -41.37 26.71
C ARG A 24 21.38 -41.84 25.37
N ASN A 25 21.49 -40.91 24.42
CA ASN A 25 22.37 -40.99 23.24
C ASN A 25 22.19 -42.20 22.30
N ARG A 26 21.74 -41.95 21.05
CA ARG A 26 22.42 -42.39 19.82
C ARG A 26 21.72 -41.90 18.53
N ARG A 27 22.51 -41.12 17.76
CA ARG A 27 22.81 -41.18 16.31
C ARG A 27 21.68 -41.06 15.26
N GLY A 28 21.94 -40.15 14.29
CA GLY A 28 21.21 -39.87 13.03
C GLY A 28 21.27 -40.99 11.97
N PRO A 29 21.19 -40.72 10.63
CA PRO A 29 21.77 -39.60 9.85
C PRO A 29 20.71 -38.85 8.99
N ASP A 30 20.96 -37.80 8.19
CA ASP A 30 21.61 -37.75 6.84
C ASP A 30 21.96 -36.25 6.56
N GLU A 31 23.22 -35.81 6.41
CA GLU A 31 24.20 -36.01 5.31
C GLU A 31 23.88 -35.19 4.04
N TRP A 32 24.42 -33.96 3.93
CA TRP A 32 24.87 -33.35 2.67
C TRP A 32 26.13 -32.51 2.96
N ASP A 33 27.27 -33.08 2.60
CA ASP A 33 28.59 -32.45 2.55
C ASP A 33 28.68 -31.43 1.40
N PHE A 34 29.38 -30.32 1.63
CA PHE A 34 30.42 -29.86 0.71
C PHE A 34 31.41 -28.97 1.48
N ASP A 35 32.63 -29.50 1.63
CA ASP A 35 33.84 -28.83 2.10
C ASP A 35 34.18 -27.61 1.22
N ASP A 36 34.68 -26.53 1.81
CA ASP A 36 36.08 -26.17 1.57
C ASP A 36 36.67 -25.31 2.69
N ASP A 37 37.94 -25.57 2.89
CA ASP A 37 38.80 -25.35 4.04
C ASP A 37 39.65 -24.09 3.82
N VAL A 38 39.71 -23.15 4.77
CA VAL A 38 40.97 -22.47 5.12
C VAL A 38 40.92 -22.06 6.59
N SER A 39 41.65 -22.82 7.38
CA SER A 39 42.15 -22.47 8.69
C SER A 39 43.43 -21.63 8.59
N VAL A 40 43.53 -20.57 9.41
CA VAL A 40 44.81 -20.22 10.05
C VAL A 40 44.52 -19.58 11.40
N GLU A 41 44.99 -20.26 12.44
CA GLU A 41 45.00 -19.86 13.84
C GLU A 41 46.09 -18.82 14.14
N ASP A 42 45.91 -18.19 15.30
CA ASP A 42 46.92 -17.67 16.23
C ASP A 42 47.84 -16.52 15.78
N ASP A 43 47.77 -15.39 16.50
CA ASP A 43 48.78 -15.14 17.53
C ASP A 43 48.35 -14.07 18.53
N ALA A 44 48.72 -14.28 19.79
CA ALA A 44 48.55 -13.36 20.90
C ALA A 44 49.85 -12.60 21.19
N GLY A 45 49.76 -11.31 21.48
CA GLY A 45 50.84 -10.51 22.06
C GLY A 45 50.33 -9.11 22.39
N ASP A 46 50.08 -8.75 23.66
CA ASP A 46 51.05 -8.32 24.69
C ASP A 46 51.27 -6.78 24.70
N VAL A 47 50.54 -6.17 25.64
CA VAL A 47 50.82 -5.03 26.56
C VAL A 47 51.87 -3.95 26.22
N GLY A 48 51.48 -2.69 26.48
CA GLY A 48 52.33 -1.50 26.70
C GLY A 48 51.85 -0.32 25.84
N ASP A 49 51.78 0.94 26.26
CA ASP A 49 52.29 1.68 27.40
C ASP A 49 51.58 3.06 27.39
N GLU A 50 51.52 3.72 28.54
CA GLU A 50 50.97 5.07 28.73
C GLU A 50 51.87 6.12 28.05
N VAL A 51 51.27 7.17 27.45
CA VAL A 51 51.94 8.47 27.29
C VAL A 51 50.96 9.62 27.53
N ASP A 52 51.35 10.41 28.54
CA ASP A 52 50.87 11.71 28.97
C ASP A 52 51.53 12.86 28.15
N GLY A 53 50.88 14.02 28.14
CA GLY A 53 51.34 15.30 27.58
C GLY A 53 50.55 15.73 26.34
N GLY A 54 49.79 16.83 26.30
CA GLY A 54 49.90 18.10 27.01
C GLY A 54 50.31 19.18 26.00
N ASP A 55 49.35 19.99 25.51
CA ASP A 55 49.50 21.25 24.75
C ASP A 55 48.12 21.55 24.07
N LEU A 56 47.50 22.72 23.96
CA LEU A 56 47.80 24.13 24.27
C LEU A 56 46.49 24.89 24.46
N ASP A 57 46.63 25.94 25.26
CA ASP A 57 45.79 27.11 25.41
C ASP A 57 45.24 27.74 24.13
N ALA A 58 44.01 28.24 24.28
CA ALA A 58 43.51 29.55 23.87
C ALA A 58 43.76 30.04 22.43
N ASP A 59 42.66 30.18 21.68
CA ASP A 59 42.44 31.41 20.90
C ASP A 59 40.93 31.65 20.69
N THR A 60 40.46 32.76 21.27
CA THR A 60 39.20 33.43 20.96
C THR A 60 39.30 34.12 19.60
N PRO A 61 38.29 34.03 18.71
CA PRO A 61 38.13 35.02 17.66
C PRO A 61 37.20 36.14 18.15
N ASP A 62 37.77 37.34 18.13
CA ASP A 62 37.09 38.62 18.25
C ASP A 62 36.03 38.82 17.16
N ALA A 63 35.04 39.63 17.51
CA ALA A 63 33.93 40.05 16.67
C ALA A 63 34.37 40.88 15.46
N GLU A 64 33.81 40.58 14.29
CA GLU A 64 33.70 41.50 13.16
C GLU A 64 32.27 41.35 12.60
N LEU A 65 31.46 42.39 12.79
CA LEU A 65 30.17 42.58 12.13
C LEU A 65 30.44 43.02 10.69
N PRO A 66 29.83 42.40 9.66
CA PRO A 66 29.69 43.05 8.37
C PRO A 66 28.38 43.84 8.32
N ASP A 67 28.54 45.08 7.87
CA ASP A 67 27.51 46.08 7.64
C ASP A 67 26.36 45.60 6.75
N THR A 68 25.20 46.19 7.05
CA THR A 68 23.95 46.14 6.31
C THR A 68 24.08 46.76 4.92
N ASP A 69 23.85 45.97 3.87
CA ASP A 69 23.42 46.48 2.57
C ASP A 69 22.02 45.96 2.26
N THR A 70 21.04 46.86 2.36
CA THR A 70 19.68 46.70 1.86
C THR A 70 19.67 46.78 0.33
N PRO A 71 19.22 45.76 -0.40
CA PRO A 71 18.88 45.92 -1.81
C PRO A 71 17.51 46.61 -1.91
N ASP A 72 17.49 47.72 -2.63
CA ASP A 72 16.28 48.43 -3.02
C ASP A 72 15.28 47.49 -3.71
N ALA A 73 14.01 47.66 -3.36
CA ALA A 73 12.88 46.99 -3.99
C ALA A 73 12.67 47.53 -5.41
N GLU A 74 13.01 46.73 -6.42
CA GLU A 74 12.55 46.93 -7.79
C GLU A 74 11.16 46.31 -7.93
N ILE A 75 10.16 47.15 -8.23
CA ILE A 75 8.80 46.77 -8.57
C ILE A 75 8.81 46.33 -10.04
N PRO A 76 8.48 45.07 -10.39
CA PRO A 76 8.28 44.72 -11.78
C PRO A 76 6.93 45.28 -12.24
N ASP A 77 6.99 46.17 -13.24
CA ASP A 77 5.81 46.67 -13.96
C ASP A 77 4.99 45.52 -14.55
N THR A 78 3.67 45.63 -14.37
CA THR A 78 2.67 44.73 -14.94
C THR A 78 2.46 45.03 -16.42
N ASP A 79 3.05 44.23 -17.31
CA ASP A 79 2.66 44.20 -18.72
C ASP A 79 1.50 43.20 -18.91
N THR A 80 0.33 43.72 -19.23
CA THR A 80 -0.83 42.97 -19.72
C THR A 80 -0.51 42.37 -21.09
N PRO A 81 -0.64 41.05 -21.30
CA PRO A 81 -0.57 40.47 -22.64
C PRO A 81 -1.82 40.87 -23.44
N ASP A 82 -1.60 41.52 -24.58
CA ASP A 82 -2.62 41.78 -25.59
C ASP A 82 -3.21 40.46 -26.10
N ALA A 83 -4.53 40.43 -26.21
CA ALA A 83 -5.28 39.30 -26.72
C ALA A 83 -5.22 39.26 -28.25
N ASP A 84 -4.33 38.46 -28.81
CA ASP A 84 -4.36 38.14 -30.24
C ASP A 84 -5.44 37.10 -30.53
N THR A 85 -6.49 37.55 -31.22
CA THR A 85 -7.50 36.70 -31.87
C THR A 85 -6.86 35.90 -33.00
N PRO A 86 -6.99 34.56 -33.04
CA PRO A 86 -6.56 33.79 -34.21
C PRO A 86 -7.48 34.08 -35.40
N ASP A 87 -6.87 34.54 -36.49
CA ASP A 87 -7.50 34.77 -37.79
C ASP A 87 -7.99 33.44 -38.38
N VAL A 88 -9.20 33.46 -38.96
CA VAL A 88 -9.84 32.30 -39.58
C VAL A 88 -9.42 32.26 -41.04
N ASP A 89 -8.52 31.34 -41.39
CA ASP A 89 -8.20 31.05 -42.78
C ASP A 89 -9.31 30.20 -43.42
N THR A 90 -10.08 30.81 -44.31
CA THR A 90 -10.96 30.13 -45.27
C THR A 90 -10.13 29.51 -46.39
N PRO A 91 -10.20 28.19 -46.66
CA PRO A 91 -9.59 27.62 -47.84
C PRO A 91 -10.37 28.00 -49.10
N ASP A 92 -9.60 28.48 -50.08
CA ASP A 92 -10.03 28.96 -51.40
C ASP A 92 -10.75 27.90 -52.24
N VAL A 93 -11.73 28.36 -53.01
CA VAL A 93 -12.52 27.58 -53.97
C VAL A 93 -11.82 27.60 -55.32
N ASP A 94 -11.29 26.45 -55.75
CA ASP A 94 -10.84 26.27 -57.13
C ASP A 94 -11.95 25.65 -58.00
N THR A 95 -12.47 26.48 -58.90
CA THR A 95 -13.01 26.09 -60.22
C THR A 95 -12.25 26.94 -61.24
N PRO A 96 -11.85 26.49 -62.45
CA PRO A 96 -12.62 25.67 -63.41
C PRO A 96 -11.70 24.64 -64.16
N ASP A 97 -12.16 23.76 -65.06
CA ASP A 97 -12.47 24.11 -66.45
C ASP A 97 -13.25 23.01 -67.18
N ALA A 98 -14.09 23.46 -68.09
CA ALA A 98 -14.93 22.64 -68.94
C ALA A 98 -14.26 22.45 -70.30
N ASP A 99 -13.99 21.20 -70.67
CA ASP A 99 -13.77 20.83 -72.08
C ASP A 99 -14.95 20.02 -72.60
N THR A 100 -15.50 20.50 -73.72
CA THR A 100 -16.58 19.91 -74.50
C THR A 100 -16.01 19.07 -75.65
N PRO A 101 -16.80 18.16 -76.25
CA PRO A 101 -16.35 16.84 -76.67
C PRO A 101 -15.87 16.81 -78.13
N ASP A 102 -14.93 15.91 -78.42
CA ASP A 102 -14.67 15.49 -79.79
C ASP A 102 -15.50 14.24 -80.12
N ALA A 103 -16.21 14.36 -81.24
CA ALA A 103 -17.06 13.32 -81.81
C ALA A 103 -16.31 12.64 -82.95
N ASP A 104 -16.14 11.33 -82.88
CA ASP A 104 -15.89 10.49 -84.05
C ASP A 104 -16.95 9.38 -84.14
N THR A 105 -17.48 9.26 -85.35
CA THR A 105 -18.58 8.40 -85.81
C THR A 105 -18.22 6.90 -85.88
N PRO A 106 -19.23 6.01 -85.99
CA PRO A 106 -19.16 4.63 -85.50
C PRO A 106 -18.61 3.66 -86.53
N ASP A 107 -17.97 2.59 -86.05
CA ASP A 107 -17.81 1.36 -86.83
C ASP A 107 -18.81 0.32 -86.35
N VAL A 108 -19.57 -0.21 -87.31
CA VAL A 108 -20.59 -1.23 -87.13
C VAL A 108 -19.95 -2.54 -87.54
N ASP A 109 -19.75 -3.45 -86.59
CA ASP A 109 -19.59 -4.87 -86.90
C ASP A 109 -20.59 -5.69 -86.06
N THR A 110 -21.12 -6.70 -86.74
CA THR A 110 -22.33 -7.49 -86.46
C THR A 110 -22.29 -8.30 -85.15
N PRO A 111 -23.47 -8.64 -84.58
CA PRO A 111 -23.55 -9.36 -83.31
C PRO A 111 -23.24 -10.85 -83.52
N ASP A 112 -22.22 -11.36 -82.84
CA ASP A 112 -22.09 -12.79 -82.59
C ASP A 112 -23.00 -13.17 -81.41
N ALA A 113 -23.94 -14.05 -81.71
CA ALA A 113 -24.82 -14.67 -80.73
C ALA A 113 -24.07 -15.84 -80.12
N ASP A 114 -23.46 -15.63 -78.96
CA ASP A 114 -23.04 -16.72 -78.09
C ASP A 114 -24.06 -16.94 -76.97
N ILE A 115 -24.37 -18.21 -76.82
CA ILE A 115 -25.44 -18.84 -76.05
C ILE A 115 -25.26 -18.52 -74.57
N PRO A 116 -26.32 -18.18 -73.81
CA PRO A 116 -26.19 -18.05 -72.36
C PRO A 116 -25.80 -19.42 -71.78
N ASP A 117 -24.62 -19.48 -71.16
CA ASP A 117 -24.25 -20.56 -70.26
C ASP A 117 -25.30 -20.57 -69.14
N VAL A 118 -26.14 -21.60 -69.20
CA VAL A 118 -26.92 -22.04 -68.06
C VAL A 118 -25.92 -22.74 -67.16
N GLU A 119 -25.30 -21.99 -66.25
CA GLU A 119 -24.78 -22.57 -65.02
C GLU A 119 -25.93 -23.36 -64.40
N GLU A 120 -25.77 -24.69 -64.36
CA GLU A 120 -26.63 -25.55 -63.58
C GLU A 120 -26.69 -24.96 -62.17
N PRO A 121 -27.85 -24.91 -61.50
CA PRO A 121 -27.86 -24.53 -60.10
C PRO A 121 -26.98 -25.55 -59.39
N ASP A 122 -25.83 -25.08 -58.90
CA ASP A 122 -25.07 -25.81 -57.90
C ASP A 122 -26.07 -26.08 -56.78
N VAL A 123 -26.43 -27.36 -56.65
CA VAL A 123 -27.17 -27.81 -55.49
C VAL A 123 -26.16 -27.69 -54.35
N GLU A 124 -26.14 -26.51 -53.73
CA GLU A 124 -25.65 -26.30 -52.38
C GLU A 124 -26.30 -27.40 -51.54
N VAL A 125 -25.55 -28.48 -51.28
CA VAL A 125 -25.77 -29.29 -50.10
C VAL A 125 -25.76 -28.26 -48.97
N PRO A 126 -26.84 -28.03 -48.22
CA PRO A 126 -26.86 -26.98 -47.21
C PRO A 126 -25.69 -27.24 -46.27
N GLY A 127 -24.65 -26.42 -46.41
CA GLY A 127 -23.44 -26.53 -45.61
C GLY A 127 -23.84 -26.36 -44.15
N THR A 128 -23.30 -27.21 -43.28
CA THR A 128 -23.38 -26.94 -41.85
C THR A 128 -22.69 -25.61 -41.60
N CYS A 129 -23.38 -24.69 -40.92
CA CYS A 129 -22.91 -23.34 -40.66
C CYS A 129 -23.35 -22.97 -39.25
N VAL A 130 -22.41 -22.48 -38.46
CA VAL A 130 -22.64 -21.99 -37.10
C VAL A 130 -22.17 -20.55 -36.98
N GLU A 131 -22.90 -19.75 -36.21
CA GLU A 131 -22.60 -18.36 -35.94
C GLU A 131 -22.42 -18.13 -34.44
N LEU A 132 -21.45 -17.28 -34.11
CA LEU A 132 -21.24 -16.77 -32.77
C LEU A 132 -22.07 -15.50 -32.55
N TRP A 133 -22.78 -15.42 -31.43
CA TRP A 133 -23.60 -14.27 -31.06
C TRP A 133 -23.21 -13.74 -29.69
N ALA A 134 -23.17 -12.41 -29.55
CA ALA A 134 -22.92 -11.71 -28.29
C ALA A 134 -23.89 -10.53 -28.16
N GLY A 135 -24.50 -10.37 -26.98
CA GLY A 135 -25.40 -9.23 -26.72
C GLY A 135 -26.61 -9.11 -27.66
N GLY A 136 -27.00 -10.20 -28.34
CA GLY A 136 -28.13 -10.20 -29.27
C GLY A 136 -27.79 -9.79 -30.72
N ALA A 137 -26.51 -9.69 -31.08
CA ALA A 137 -26.04 -9.53 -32.46
C ALA A 137 -25.04 -10.63 -32.84
N SER A 138 -24.88 -10.90 -34.13
CA SER A 138 -23.82 -11.79 -34.62
C SER A 138 -22.46 -11.13 -34.41
N ALA A 139 -21.52 -11.87 -33.84
CA ALA A 139 -20.16 -11.44 -33.60
C ALA A 139 -19.31 -11.41 -34.89
N GLY A 140 -19.72 -12.15 -35.93
CA GLY A 140 -18.92 -12.34 -37.14
C GLY A 140 -17.89 -13.46 -36.96
N GLU A 141 -16.86 -13.44 -37.81
CA GLU A 141 -15.74 -14.39 -37.75
C GLU A 141 -14.75 -14.03 -36.63
N ASP A 142 -14.66 -12.76 -36.24
CA ASP A 142 -13.78 -12.28 -35.17
C ASP A 142 -14.57 -11.46 -34.14
N PHE A 143 -14.30 -11.67 -32.86
CA PHE A 143 -14.87 -10.90 -31.77
C PHE A 143 -13.78 -10.11 -31.03
N ASP A 144 -13.95 -8.79 -30.94
CA ASP A 144 -13.07 -7.89 -30.20
C ASP A 144 -13.69 -7.52 -28.84
N PHE A 145 -12.99 -7.87 -27.76
CA PHE A 145 -13.34 -7.46 -26.40
C PHE A 145 -13.11 -5.97 -26.14
N GLY A 146 -12.39 -5.29 -27.02
CA GLY A 146 -11.96 -3.90 -26.92
C GLY A 146 -10.85 -3.71 -25.88
N ALA A 147 -10.57 -2.45 -25.57
CA ALA A 147 -9.62 -2.10 -24.52
C ALA A 147 -10.19 -2.36 -23.11
N ARG A 148 -9.54 -3.19 -22.31
CA ARG A 148 -9.91 -3.51 -20.92
C ARG A 148 -8.73 -3.31 -19.97
N ASN A 149 -9.02 -2.93 -18.72
CA ASN A 149 -8.07 -2.85 -17.61
C ASN A 149 -8.19 -4.02 -16.62
N GLU A 150 -9.34 -4.68 -16.60
CA GLU A 150 -9.66 -5.80 -15.70
C GLU A 150 -10.26 -6.96 -16.50
N ALA A 151 -10.17 -8.16 -15.93
CA ALA A 151 -10.74 -9.36 -16.53
C ALA A 151 -12.24 -9.17 -16.79
N THR A 152 -12.66 -9.35 -18.04
CA THR A 152 -14.02 -9.04 -18.50
C THR A 152 -14.70 -10.30 -19.01
N THR A 153 -15.80 -10.69 -18.37
CA THR A 153 -16.61 -11.84 -18.79
C THR A 153 -17.81 -11.40 -19.61
N LEU A 154 -17.99 -12.00 -20.79
CA LEU A 154 -19.15 -11.80 -21.65
C LEU A 154 -19.86 -13.13 -21.93
N SER A 155 -21.18 -13.04 -22.11
CA SER A 155 -22.03 -14.17 -22.48
C SER A 155 -22.16 -14.27 -23.99
N PHE A 156 -21.98 -15.48 -24.50
CA PHE A 156 -22.06 -15.82 -25.90
C PHE A 156 -23.10 -16.92 -26.14
N GLU A 157 -23.62 -16.93 -27.36
CA GLU A 157 -24.54 -17.95 -27.84
C GLU A 157 -24.02 -18.49 -29.17
N LEU A 158 -23.86 -19.81 -29.28
CA LEU A 158 -23.66 -20.47 -30.56
C LEU A 158 -25.02 -20.79 -31.17
N ARG A 159 -25.21 -20.41 -32.43
CA ARG A 159 -26.47 -20.61 -33.17
C ARG A 159 -26.20 -21.27 -34.51
N LEU A 160 -27.22 -21.91 -35.06
CA LEU A 160 -27.20 -22.39 -36.44
C LEU A 160 -27.53 -21.23 -37.39
N CYS A 161 -26.83 -21.13 -38.51
CA CYS A 161 -27.14 -20.14 -39.55
C CYS A 161 -28.55 -20.37 -40.11
N GLU A 162 -29.21 -19.30 -40.56
CA GLU A 162 -30.54 -19.41 -41.16
C GLU A 162 -30.52 -20.32 -42.40
N GLY A 163 -31.38 -21.34 -42.43
CA GLY A 163 -31.47 -22.30 -43.53
C GLY A 163 -30.42 -23.42 -43.53
N ALA A 164 -29.47 -23.44 -42.59
CA ALA A 164 -28.51 -24.53 -42.47
C ALA A 164 -29.14 -25.80 -41.86
N ALA A 165 -28.54 -26.96 -42.16
CA ALA A 165 -29.02 -28.24 -41.64
C ALA A 165 -28.71 -28.38 -40.14
N PRO A 166 -29.64 -28.93 -39.31
CA PRO A 166 -29.40 -29.23 -37.91
C PRO A 166 -28.11 -30.02 -37.70
N THR A 167 -27.36 -29.69 -36.64
CA THR A 167 -26.07 -30.32 -36.36
C THR A 167 -25.81 -30.52 -34.87
N ARG A 168 -24.65 -31.11 -34.53
CA ARG A 168 -24.23 -31.33 -33.15
C ARG A 168 -22.79 -30.90 -32.92
N VAL A 169 -22.60 -30.06 -31.90
CA VAL A 169 -21.28 -29.65 -31.43
C VAL A 169 -20.73 -30.71 -30.50
N ASP A 170 -19.55 -31.27 -30.79
CA ASP A 170 -18.88 -32.25 -29.93
C ASP A 170 -17.71 -31.67 -29.11
N SER A 171 -17.13 -30.56 -29.55
CA SER A 171 -16.15 -29.81 -28.76
C SER A 171 -16.36 -28.30 -28.85
N LEU A 172 -16.04 -27.61 -27.74
CA LEU A 172 -15.94 -26.16 -27.67
C LEU A 172 -14.71 -25.84 -26.83
N GLU A 173 -13.70 -25.26 -27.45
CA GLU A 173 -12.39 -25.02 -26.84
C GLU A 173 -11.92 -23.60 -27.15
N VAL A 174 -11.12 -23.03 -26.26
CA VAL A 174 -10.47 -21.73 -26.49
C VAL A 174 -8.97 -21.92 -26.50
N VAL A 175 -8.33 -21.27 -27.46
CA VAL A 175 -6.87 -21.21 -27.63
C VAL A 175 -6.43 -19.79 -27.33
N GLY A 176 -5.32 -19.63 -26.61
CA GLY A 176 -4.79 -18.33 -26.18
C GLY A 176 -4.87 -18.16 -24.66
N ASP A 177 -3.80 -17.65 -24.06
CA ASP A 177 -3.64 -17.58 -22.60
C ASP A 177 -4.57 -16.53 -21.97
N ALA A 178 -4.89 -15.45 -22.70
CA ALA A 178 -5.78 -14.38 -22.26
C ALA A 178 -7.26 -14.76 -22.13
N TYR A 179 -7.68 -15.97 -22.55
CA TYR A 179 -9.09 -16.33 -22.62
C TYR A 179 -9.41 -17.59 -21.81
N THR A 180 -10.45 -17.49 -20.99
CA THR A 180 -11.01 -18.64 -20.26
C THR A 180 -12.45 -18.90 -20.70
N LEU A 181 -12.72 -20.15 -21.08
CA LEU A 181 -14.05 -20.61 -21.47
C LEU A 181 -14.76 -21.31 -20.31
N VAL A 182 -16.00 -20.90 -20.03
CA VAL A 182 -16.89 -21.59 -19.11
C VAL A 182 -18.19 -21.94 -19.83
N LEU A 183 -18.47 -23.23 -19.90
CA LEU A 183 -19.71 -23.76 -20.46
C LEU A 183 -20.86 -23.58 -19.47
N GLY A 184 -22.02 -23.17 -19.97
CA GLY A 184 -23.27 -23.21 -19.21
C GLY A 184 -23.76 -24.64 -18.95
N SER A 185 -24.97 -24.77 -18.39
CA SER A 185 -25.60 -26.08 -18.17
C SER A 185 -25.99 -26.72 -19.52
N VAL A 186 -25.15 -27.61 -20.04
CA VAL A 186 -25.43 -28.42 -21.24
C VAL A 186 -26.03 -29.77 -20.84
N ASN A 187 -27.21 -30.10 -21.39
CA ASN A 187 -27.84 -31.41 -21.19
C ASN A 187 -27.27 -32.44 -22.18
N GLY A 188 -26.03 -32.87 -21.94
CA GLY A 188 -25.34 -33.92 -22.68
C GLY A 188 -24.59 -33.43 -23.93
N TRP A 189 -23.47 -34.11 -24.21
CA TRP A 189 -22.62 -33.92 -25.39
C TRP A 189 -22.72 -35.16 -26.30
N PRO A 190 -22.65 -35.03 -27.64
CA PRO A 190 -22.61 -33.80 -28.44
C PRO A 190 -23.89 -32.96 -28.30
N ALA A 191 -23.75 -31.63 -28.19
CA ALA A 191 -24.85 -30.70 -27.97
C ALA A 191 -25.59 -30.43 -29.29
N PRO A 192 -26.91 -30.71 -29.39
CA PRO A 192 -27.67 -30.46 -30.60
C PRO A 192 -27.94 -28.96 -30.79
N ILE A 193 -27.69 -28.46 -32.00
CA ILE A 193 -28.03 -27.12 -32.43
C ILE A 193 -28.96 -27.22 -33.64
N GLU A 194 -30.15 -26.64 -33.47
CA GLU A 194 -31.25 -26.65 -34.43
C GLU A 194 -31.86 -25.25 -34.46
N GLU A 195 -32.69 -24.96 -35.47
CA GLU A 195 -33.36 -23.67 -35.58
C GLU A 195 -34.16 -23.33 -34.30
N GLY A 196 -33.79 -22.22 -33.64
CA GLY A 196 -34.38 -21.78 -32.37
C GLY A 196 -33.80 -22.41 -31.09
N ARG A 197 -32.75 -23.24 -31.18
CA ARG A 197 -31.96 -23.71 -30.03
C ARG A 197 -30.53 -23.19 -30.09
N THR A 198 -30.04 -22.67 -28.96
CA THR A 198 -28.70 -22.08 -28.85
C THR A 198 -27.87 -22.78 -27.78
N LEU A 199 -26.54 -22.76 -27.94
CA LEU A 199 -25.60 -23.18 -26.92
C LEU A 199 -25.02 -21.96 -26.23
N ASN A 200 -25.30 -21.79 -24.93
CA ASN A 200 -24.84 -20.62 -24.18
C ASN A 200 -23.56 -20.94 -23.40
N PHE A 201 -22.61 -20.02 -23.45
CA PHE A 201 -21.35 -20.10 -22.71
C PHE A 201 -20.85 -18.70 -22.37
N THR A 202 -19.83 -18.61 -21.54
CA THR A 202 -19.18 -17.35 -21.20
C THR A 202 -17.69 -17.43 -21.51
N LEU A 203 -17.14 -16.37 -22.07
CA LEU A 203 -15.70 -16.17 -22.21
C LEU A 203 -15.27 -15.04 -21.30
N THR A 204 -14.16 -15.23 -20.60
CA THR A 204 -13.47 -14.20 -19.83
C THR A 204 -12.19 -13.84 -20.57
N PHE A 205 -12.03 -12.56 -20.90
CA PHE A 205 -10.77 -11.99 -21.40
C PHE A 205 -10.00 -11.37 -20.23
N ASP A 206 -8.73 -11.75 -20.04
CA ASP A 206 -7.82 -11.15 -19.06
C ASP A 206 -6.79 -10.26 -19.78
N PRO A 207 -6.87 -8.92 -19.66
CA PRO A 207 -5.91 -8.01 -20.28
C PRO A 207 -4.52 -8.05 -19.61
N GLN A 208 -4.35 -8.79 -18.52
CA GLN A 208 -3.09 -8.89 -17.78
C GLN A 208 -2.09 -9.88 -18.40
N GLU A 209 -2.54 -10.77 -19.28
CA GLU A 209 -1.68 -11.71 -20.00
C GLU A 209 -0.74 -11.03 -21.00
N VAL A 210 0.32 -11.75 -21.38
CA VAL A 210 1.35 -11.26 -22.31
C VAL A 210 0.89 -11.35 -23.77
N ASP A 211 0.23 -12.46 -24.11
CA ASP A 211 -0.35 -12.71 -25.43
C ASP A 211 -1.87 -12.54 -25.34
N LEU A 212 -2.41 -11.56 -26.06
CA LEU A 212 -3.83 -11.17 -26.00
C LEU A 212 -4.63 -11.72 -27.18
N ASP A 213 -3.98 -12.40 -28.13
CA ASP A 213 -4.64 -13.02 -29.26
C ASP A 213 -5.16 -14.41 -28.86
N GLY A 214 -6.34 -14.76 -29.36
CA GLY A 214 -6.96 -16.05 -29.07
C GLY A 214 -7.90 -16.50 -30.17
N GLU A 215 -8.42 -17.71 -30.01
CA GLU A 215 -9.33 -18.31 -30.96
C GLU A 215 -10.31 -19.24 -30.26
N LEU A 216 -11.59 -19.12 -30.57
CA LEU A 216 -12.61 -20.07 -30.17
C LEU A 216 -12.76 -21.14 -31.26
N VAL A 217 -12.55 -22.40 -30.89
CA VAL A 217 -12.63 -23.55 -31.80
C VAL A 217 -13.87 -24.38 -31.48
N VAL A 218 -14.69 -24.61 -32.49
CA VAL A 218 -15.96 -25.37 -32.40
C VAL A 218 -15.87 -26.61 -33.28
N GLY A 219 -15.85 -27.78 -32.65
CA GLY A 219 -15.96 -29.07 -33.34
C GLY A 219 -17.42 -29.44 -33.60
N VAL A 220 -17.69 -29.97 -34.80
CA VAL A 220 -19.03 -30.37 -35.21
C VAL A 220 -19.00 -31.78 -35.82
N VAL A 221 -19.92 -32.66 -35.40
CA VAL A 221 -19.88 -34.10 -35.72
C VAL A 221 -20.23 -34.39 -37.19
N ASP A 222 -21.15 -33.61 -37.74
CA ASP A 222 -21.82 -33.97 -39.00
C ASP A 222 -21.08 -33.47 -40.25
N VAL A 223 -20.01 -32.67 -40.07
CA VAL A 223 -19.09 -32.21 -41.13
C VAL A 223 -17.63 -32.43 -40.73
N PRO A 224 -16.74 -32.83 -41.67
CA PRO A 224 -15.32 -32.88 -41.39
C PRO A 224 -14.76 -31.45 -41.32
N GLY A 225 -14.56 -30.92 -40.13
CA GLY A 225 -13.94 -29.60 -39.91
C GLY A 225 -14.22 -29.01 -38.53
N GLU A 226 -13.50 -27.92 -38.22
CA GLU A 226 -13.73 -27.09 -37.04
C GLU A 226 -14.08 -25.68 -37.50
N PHE A 227 -15.02 -25.02 -36.83
CA PHE A 227 -15.26 -23.59 -37.01
C PHE A 227 -14.38 -22.83 -36.03
N ARG A 228 -13.76 -21.76 -36.51
CA ARG A 228 -12.81 -20.96 -35.75
C ARG A 228 -13.28 -19.53 -35.75
N PHE A 229 -13.25 -18.90 -34.57
CA PHE A 229 -13.59 -17.50 -34.39
C PHE A 229 -12.43 -16.80 -33.71
N GLY A 230 -11.88 -15.75 -34.33
CA GLY A 230 -10.80 -14.97 -33.74
C GLY A 230 -11.30 -14.24 -32.49
N LEU A 231 -10.48 -14.23 -31.46
CA LEU A 231 -10.72 -13.45 -30.24
C LEU A 231 -9.58 -12.44 -30.11
N THR A 232 -9.94 -11.16 -30.03
CA THR A 232 -8.99 -10.08 -29.84
C THR A 232 -9.40 -9.20 -28.67
N GLY A 233 -8.43 -8.49 -28.12
CA GLY A 233 -8.64 -7.53 -27.06
C GLY A 233 -7.37 -6.71 -26.86
N ALA A 234 -7.50 -5.56 -26.21
CA ALA A 234 -6.37 -4.71 -25.91
C ALA A 234 -6.29 -4.43 -24.41
N ARG A 235 -5.07 -4.31 -23.88
CA ARG A 235 -4.87 -3.68 -22.59
C ARG A 235 -5.13 -2.18 -22.72
N MET A 236 -6.03 -1.65 -21.90
CA MET A 236 -6.30 -0.22 -21.87
C MET A 236 -5.06 0.51 -21.32
N ALA A 237 -4.55 1.48 -22.07
CA ALA A 237 -3.44 2.32 -21.61
C ALA A 237 -3.91 3.19 -20.43
N TYR A 238 -3.13 3.20 -19.34
CA TYR A 238 -3.39 4.08 -18.21
C TYR A 238 -3.07 5.53 -18.61
N SER A 239 -3.93 6.48 -18.21
CA SER A 239 -3.63 7.91 -18.41
C SER A 239 -2.37 8.29 -17.62
N PRO A 240 -1.36 8.94 -18.21
CA PRO A 240 -0.17 9.39 -17.50
C PRO A 240 -0.42 10.62 -16.61
N GLU A 241 -1.63 11.20 -16.66
CA GLU A 241 -1.96 12.39 -15.87
C GLU A 241 -2.17 12.04 -14.39
N CYS A 242 -1.44 12.75 -13.53
CA CYS A 242 -1.60 12.65 -12.10
C CYS A 242 -2.86 13.36 -11.62
N PRO A 243 -3.60 12.79 -10.66
CA PRO A 243 -4.76 13.45 -10.08
C PRO A 243 -4.34 14.70 -9.30
N VAL A 244 -5.19 15.73 -9.34
CA VAL A 244 -4.99 16.96 -8.57
C VAL A 244 -5.56 16.73 -7.17
N VAL A 245 -4.67 16.76 -6.17
CA VAL A 245 -5.01 16.61 -4.76
C VAL A 245 -4.50 17.80 -3.94
N THR A 246 -5.09 18.00 -2.77
CA THR A 246 -4.70 19.07 -1.83
C THR A 246 -4.34 18.44 -0.48
N PRO A 247 -3.10 18.58 0.00
CA PRO A 247 -2.74 18.14 1.33
C PRO A 247 -3.43 19.00 2.39
N GLN A 248 -3.83 18.39 3.50
CA GLN A 248 -4.43 19.05 4.66
C GLN A 248 -3.74 18.57 5.94
N ALA A 249 -3.60 19.47 6.91
CA ALA A 249 -3.17 19.13 8.26
C ALA A 249 -4.20 19.70 9.23
N ALA A 250 -4.75 18.84 10.09
CA ALA A 250 -5.61 19.23 11.20
C ALA A 250 -4.88 18.89 12.51
N PRO A 251 -4.95 19.73 13.56
CA PRO A 251 -4.50 19.31 14.88
C PRO A 251 -5.26 18.05 15.30
N SER A 252 -4.56 17.03 15.80
CA SER A 252 -5.19 15.73 16.14
C SER A 252 -6.14 15.81 17.35
N PHE A 253 -6.25 16.96 18.03
CA PHE A 253 -7.14 17.17 19.16
C PHE A 253 -7.88 18.51 19.08
N THR A 254 -9.17 18.49 19.41
CA THR A 254 -10.00 19.70 19.50
C THR A 254 -9.93 20.24 20.91
N ALA A 255 -9.52 21.50 21.10
CA ALA A 255 -9.53 22.15 22.40
C ALA A 255 -10.93 22.08 23.06
N VAL A 256 -11.02 21.56 24.29
CA VAL A 256 -12.26 21.61 25.07
C VAL A 256 -12.35 22.95 25.80
N GLY A 257 -12.88 23.98 25.12
CA GLY A 257 -13.18 25.29 25.72
C GLY A 257 -13.23 26.42 24.70
N PRO A 258 -13.70 27.64 25.04
CA PRO A 258 -13.83 28.77 24.12
C PRO A 258 -12.47 29.42 23.80
N ALA A 259 -11.40 28.63 23.79
CA ALA A 259 -10.12 29.03 23.25
C ALA A 259 -10.21 28.93 21.73
N ASN A 260 -9.64 29.92 21.05
CA ASN A 260 -9.59 29.99 19.60
C ASN A 260 -8.95 28.68 19.07
N PRO A 261 -9.55 27.95 18.11
CA PRO A 261 -8.99 26.71 17.56
C PRO A 261 -7.57 26.84 16.98
N ALA A 262 -7.07 28.07 16.83
CA ALA A 262 -5.73 28.41 16.37
C ALA A 262 -4.63 28.37 17.45
N GLU A 263 -4.94 28.07 18.72
CA GLU A 263 -3.98 28.20 19.85
C GLU A 263 -3.57 26.86 20.51
N ALA A 264 -3.96 25.72 19.95
CA ALA A 264 -3.68 24.40 20.54
C ALA A 264 -2.91 23.49 19.57
N THR A 265 -1.58 23.50 19.60
CA THR A 265 -0.78 22.53 18.85
C THR A 265 0.53 22.18 19.55
N GLY A 266 0.51 21.12 20.36
CA GLY A 266 1.70 20.43 20.88
C GLY A 266 2.43 19.59 19.81
N GLY A 267 2.51 20.09 18.58
CA GLY A 267 3.21 19.45 17.47
C GLY A 267 2.52 18.24 16.82
N LEU A 268 1.34 17.81 17.26
CA LEU A 268 0.66 16.63 16.70
C LEU A 268 -0.44 17.01 15.68
N PHE A 269 -0.34 16.47 14.47
CA PHE A 269 -1.25 16.75 13.37
C PHE A 269 -1.73 15.46 12.67
N ASP A 270 -3.00 15.44 12.30
CA ASP A 270 -3.61 14.45 11.40
C ASP A 270 -3.52 15.00 9.97
N LEU A 271 -2.69 14.37 9.14
CA LEU A 271 -2.52 14.69 7.73
C LEU A 271 -3.56 13.95 6.89
N SER A 272 -4.13 14.62 5.91
CA SER A 272 -5.10 14.00 5.01
C SER A 272 -5.01 14.56 3.59
N VAL A 273 -5.44 13.75 2.64
CA VAL A 273 -5.48 14.13 1.22
C VAL A 273 -6.90 14.49 0.85
N ALA A 274 -7.14 15.77 0.52
CA ALA A 274 -8.40 16.20 -0.09
C ALA A 274 -8.33 16.06 -1.61
N GLY A 275 -9.40 15.55 -2.22
CA GLY A 275 -9.48 15.32 -3.66
C GLY A 275 -9.98 13.91 -3.95
N THR A 276 -9.95 13.53 -5.23
CA THR A 276 -10.36 12.19 -5.67
C THR A 276 -9.21 11.55 -6.43
N TYR A 277 -8.75 10.41 -5.93
CA TYR A 277 -7.80 9.54 -6.61
C TYR A 277 -8.25 8.09 -6.39
N VAL A 278 -7.70 7.16 -7.17
CA VAL A 278 -8.02 5.73 -7.08
C VAL A 278 -7.00 5.08 -6.15
N PRO A 279 -7.37 4.67 -4.91
CA PRO A 279 -6.40 4.13 -3.96
C PRO A 279 -5.73 2.84 -4.44
N ALA A 280 -6.42 2.04 -5.28
CA ALA A 280 -5.84 0.84 -5.90
C ALA A 280 -4.73 1.13 -6.93
N ARG A 281 -4.54 2.39 -7.34
CA ARG A 281 -3.51 2.82 -8.30
C ARG A 281 -2.50 3.77 -7.69
N PHE A 282 -2.94 4.65 -6.79
CA PHE A 282 -2.07 5.68 -6.23
C PHE A 282 -1.92 5.50 -4.73
N SER A 283 -0.66 5.42 -4.27
CA SER A 283 -0.31 5.49 -2.86
C SER A 283 0.13 6.91 -2.50
N ALA A 284 -0.29 7.39 -1.32
CA ALA A 284 0.10 8.69 -0.81
C ALA A 284 1.38 8.57 0.01
N GLN A 285 2.32 9.49 -0.21
CA GLN A 285 3.59 9.57 0.51
C GLN A 285 3.74 10.96 1.11
N TRP A 286 3.81 11.02 2.43
CA TRP A 286 4.09 12.23 3.18
C TRP A 286 5.57 12.31 3.53
N TYR A 287 6.11 13.52 3.59
CA TYR A 287 7.48 13.77 4.03
C TYR A 287 7.62 15.22 4.48
N VAL A 288 8.65 15.53 5.25
CA VAL A 288 8.98 16.89 5.68
C VAL A 288 10.03 17.46 4.74
N VAL A 289 9.75 18.64 4.21
CA VAL A 289 10.58 19.38 3.26
C VAL A 289 11.49 20.35 3.97
N ASP A 290 10.95 21.04 4.99
CA ASP A 290 11.67 22.05 5.75
C ASP A 290 11.25 21.99 7.22
N THR A 291 12.19 22.30 8.11
CA THR A 291 12.02 22.23 9.56
C THR A 291 12.54 23.50 10.25
N PRO A 292 11.95 23.90 11.39
CA PRO A 292 12.47 25.00 12.17
C PRO A 292 13.78 24.62 12.86
N ALA A 293 14.57 25.62 13.21
CA ALA A 293 15.85 25.43 13.89
C ALA A 293 15.66 24.70 15.22
N GLY A 294 16.38 23.59 15.41
CA GLY A 294 16.31 22.77 16.63
C GLY A 294 15.38 21.56 16.54
N ALA A 295 14.67 21.36 15.44
CA ALA A 295 13.98 20.10 15.15
C ALA A 295 14.98 18.94 15.00
N THR A 296 14.66 17.79 15.59
CA THR A 296 15.48 16.58 15.69
C THR A 296 14.82 15.32 15.13
N SER A 297 13.50 15.32 14.94
CA SER A 297 12.75 14.15 14.50
C SER A 297 13.11 13.73 13.07
N PRO A 298 13.39 12.43 12.84
CA PRO A 298 13.52 11.89 11.50
C PRO A 298 12.16 11.85 10.80
N VAL A 299 12.22 12.12 9.51
CA VAL A 299 11.11 12.39 8.60
C VAL A 299 10.32 11.10 8.32
N PHE A 300 9.01 11.13 8.59
CA PHE A 300 8.09 10.01 8.36
C PHE A 300 7.95 9.71 6.87
N TYR A 301 8.04 8.43 6.51
CA TYR A 301 7.50 7.87 5.28
C TYR A 301 6.36 6.95 5.69
N ASP A 302 5.14 7.46 5.71
CA ASP A 302 3.99 6.59 5.80
C ASP A 302 3.48 6.30 4.38
N ARG A 303 3.50 5.02 4.01
CA ARG A 303 2.72 4.45 2.90
C ARG A 303 1.52 3.75 3.54
N SER A 304 0.61 4.48 4.15
CA SER A 304 -0.64 3.89 4.61
C SER A 304 -1.80 4.47 3.82
N ASP A 305 -2.59 3.55 3.28
CA ASP A 305 -3.84 3.82 2.58
C ASP A 305 -5.01 3.98 3.58
N GLU A 306 -4.73 3.96 4.89
CA GLU A 306 -5.72 3.94 5.97
C GLU A 306 -5.67 5.19 6.86
N ALA A 307 -6.73 6.02 6.74
CA ALA A 307 -7.07 7.10 7.67
C ALA A 307 -5.93 8.15 7.86
N PRO A 308 -6.14 9.29 8.54
CA PRO A 308 -5.18 10.38 8.41
C PRO A 308 -3.81 10.00 9.01
N THR A 309 -2.75 10.11 8.21
CA THR A 309 -1.36 9.94 8.65
C THR A 309 -1.08 10.92 9.78
N ARG A 310 -0.82 10.41 10.99
CA ARG A 310 -0.57 11.25 12.16
C ARG A 310 0.92 11.56 12.27
N VAL A 311 1.27 12.85 12.27
CA VAL A 311 2.66 13.32 12.33
C VAL A 311 2.90 14.11 13.61
N ARG A 312 4.09 13.92 14.21
CA ARG A 312 4.59 14.79 15.28
C ARG A 312 5.74 15.66 14.79
N LEU A 313 5.55 16.95 14.95
CA LEU A 313 6.50 18.02 14.73
C LEU A 313 7.07 18.42 16.10
N ASP A 314 8.39 18.27 16.26
CA ASP A 314 9.06 18.18 17.56
C ASP A 314 9.66 19.49 18.09
N ALA A 315 9.62 20.54 17.28
CA ALA A 315 10.03 21.87 17.65
C ALA A 315 8.93 22.88 17.28
N PRO A 316 8.83 24.01 17.99
CA PRO A 316 8.02 25.13 17.54
C PRO A 316 8.65 25.81 16.33
N GLY A 317 7.82 26.31 15.42
CA GLY A 317 8.19 27.06 14.24
C GLY A 317 7.52 26.55 12.97
N ASP A 318 7.97 27.08 11.84
CA ASP A 318 7.42 26.76 10.52
C ASP A 318 7.99 25.45 9.99
N TYR A 319 7.10 24.54 9.61
CA TYR A 319 7.40 23.33 8.86
C TYR A 319 6.81 23.44 7.46
N VAL A 320 7.43 22.75 6.51
CA VAL A 320 6.84 22.49 5.20
C VAL A 320 6.72 20.99 5.04
N ILE A 321 5.49 20.49 4.88
CA ILE A 321 5.19 19.08 4.66
C ILE A 321 4.91 18.89 3.16
N GLY A 322 5.58 17.94 2.54
CA GLY A 322 5.32 17.51 1.17
C GLY A 322 4.36 16.33 1.13
N LEU A 323 3.45 16.35 0.16
CA LEU A 323 2.64 15.20 -0.26
C LEU A 323 3.02 14.86 -1.69
N LYS A 324 3.35 13.59 -1.93
CA LYS A 324 3.58 13.04 -3.27
C LYS A 324 2.68 11.82 -3.47
N LEU A 325 2.01 11.72 -4.61
CA LEU A 325 1.33 10.49 -5.01
C LEU A 325 2.29 9.64 -5.85
N TYR A 326 2.30 8.34 -5.61
CA TYR A 326 3.05 7.38 -6.43
C TYR A 326 2.07 6.53 -7.23
N ASP A 327 2.26 6.46 -8.53
CA ASP A 327 1.45 5.64 -9.44
C ASP A 327 2.02 4.23 -9.50
N GLU A 328 1.37 3.29 -8.81
CA GLU A 328 1.78 1.88 -8.72
C GLU A 328 1.72 1.18 -10.08
N GLN A 329 0.86 1.65 -11.00
CA GLN A 329 0.69 1.03 -12.32
C GLN A 329 1.77 1.46 -13.31
N LEU A 330 2.20 2.71 -13.24
CA LEU A 330 3.24 3.27 -14.11
C LEU A 330 4.63 3.30 -13.46
N GLY A 331 4.74 2.98 -12.17
CA GLY A 331 5.98 2.97 -11.42
C GLY A 331 6.65 4.34 -11.33
N GLN A 332 5.86 5.41 -11.24
CA GLN A 332 6.34 6.79 -11.31
C GLN A 332 5.72 7.70 -10.26
N ASP A 333 6.45 8.75 -9.93
CA ASP A 333 6.03 9.77 -8.98
C ASP A 333 5.24 10.90 -9.65
N CYS A 334 4.16 11.33 -9.00
CA CYS A 334 3.50 12.58 -9.30
C CYS A 334 4.30 13.77 -8.78
N ALA A 335 4.05 14.95 -9.35
CA ALA A 335 4.62 16.19 -8.84
C ALA A 335 4.16 16.42 -7.37
N PRO A 336 5.08 16.77 -6.46
CA PRO A 336 4.72 16.96 -5.06
C PRO A 336 3.94 18.26 -4.85
N VAL A 337 3.03 18.23 -3.87
CA VAL A 337 2.28 19.40 -3.39
C VAL A 337 2.74 19.72 -1.98
N MET A 338 3.08 20.99 -1.74
CA MET A 338 3.62 21.44 -0.45
C MET A 338 2.53 22.03 0.44
N LEU A 339 2.59 21.72 1.73
CA LEU A 339 1.71 22.17 2.79
C LEU A 339 2.53 22.87 3.89
N PRO A 340 2.48 24.21 4.01
CA PRO A 340 3.05 24.90 5.16
C PRO A 340 2.24 24.58 6.42
N VAL A 341 2.94 24.27 7.52
CA VAL A 341 2.36 23.99 8.84
C VAL A 341 3.15 24.76 9.89
N GLU A 342 2.47 25.61 10.66
CA GLU A 342 3.08 26.33 11.78
C GLU A 342 2.82 25.60 13.09
N VAL A 343 3.89 25.33 13.84
CA VAL A 343 3.83 24.80 15.21
C VAL A 343 4.09 25.93 16.18
N ILE A 344 3.09 26.31 16.95
CA ILE A 344 3.22 27.39 17.95
C ILE A 344 3.51 26.81 19.33
N GLU A 345 4.41 27.44 20.08
CA GLU A 345 4.53 27.17 21.52
C GLU A 345 3.22 27.62 22.20
N SER A 346 2.36 26.67 22.56
CA SER A 346 1.21 27.01 23.38
C SER A 346 1.62 27.03 24.86
N ALA A 347 1.41 28.17 25.54
CA ALA A 347 1.59 28.24 27.00
C ALA A 347 0.60 27.31 27.76
N PHE A 348 -0.44 26.85 27.06
CA PHE A 348 -1.41 25.84 27.47
C PHE A 348 -2.00 25.18 26.20
N GLY A 349 -1.69 23.91 25.90
CA GLY A 349 -2.39 23.23 24.81
C GLY A 349 -1.75 21.96 24.25
N ALA A 350 -2.07 20.82 24.85
CA ALA A 350 -2.86 19.74 24.23
C ALA A 350 -2.85 18.50 25.13
N ASN A 351 -1.70 18.20 25.74
CA ASN A 351 -1.51 17.12 26.72
C ASN A 351 -0.48 17.57 27.76
N ASP A 352 -0.75 17.36 29.05
CA ASP A 352 0.19 17.70 30.12
C ASP A 352 1.47 16.86 30.05
N ALA A 353 1.38 15.62 29.57
CA ALA A 353 2.53 14.73 29.38
C ALA A 353 2.40 13.88 28.10
N VAL A 354 3.49 13.75 27.37
CA VAL A 354 3.63 12.81 26.25
C VAL A 354 4.92 12.02 26.44
N VAL A 355 4.84 10.71 26.35
CA VAL A 355 5.98 9.81 26.43
C VAL A 355 6.16 9.12 25.09
N THR A 356 7.39 9.06 24.60
CA THR A 356 7.71 8.37 23.35
C THR A 356 8.84 7.39 23.57
N VAL A 357 8.87 6.33 22.78
CA VAL A 357 10.05 5.49 22.60
C VAL A 357 10.35 5.33 21.13
N THR A 358 11.59 5.57 20.73
CA THR A 358 12.11 5.22 19.40
C THR A 358 13.25 4.25 19.57
N TRP A 359 13.55 3.45 18.55
CA TRP A 359 14.68 2.55 18.60
C TRP A 359 15.40 2.44 17.27
N SER A 360 16.67 2.05 17.34
CA SER A 360 17.49 1.79 16.16
C SER A 360 18.21 0.45 16.32
N ASN A 361 18.37 -0.27 15.21
CA ASN A 361 19.10 -1.53 15.16
C ASN A 361 20.08 -1.50 13.99
N ALA A 362 21.33 -1.85 14.24
CA ALA A 362 22.39 -1.78 13.23
C ALA A 362 22.19 -2.79 12.07
N GLN A 363 21.44 -3.88 12.29
CA GLN A 363 21.15 -4.88 11.27
C GLN A 363 19.98 -4.48 10.36
N VAL A 364 19.12 -3.57 10.83
CA VAL A 364 17.98 -3.02 10.09
C VAL A 364 17.98 -1.50 10.20
N PRO A 365 18.90 -0.81 9.48
CA PRO A 365 19.02 0.64 9.57
C PRO A 365 17.84 1.40 8.96
N ASN A 366 17.06 0.75 8.09
CA ASN A 366 15.85 1.28 7.45
C ASN A 366 14.69 0.31 7.71
N PRO A 367 14.07 0.35 8.90
CA PRO A 367 12.93 -0.51 9.22
C PRO A 367 11.73 -0.19 8.31
N SER A 368 10.91 -1.20 8.06
CA SER A 368 9.66 -1.11 7.29
C SER A 368 8.64 -2.11 7.82
N GLU A 369 7.41 -2.08 7.30
CA GLU A 369 6.40 -3.08 7.64
C GLU A 369 6.93 -4.51 7.41
N GLY A 370 6.80 -5.36 8.44
CA GLY A 370 7.30 -6.73 8.44
C GLY A 370 8.83 -6.87 8.58
N ASN A 371 9.56 -5.77 8.72
CA ASN A 371 11.02 -5.75 8.70
C ASN A 371 11.59 -4.79 9.75
N GLY A 372 11.76 -5.27 10.97
CA GLY A 372 12.33 -4.49 12.06
C GLY A 372 12.17 -5.18 13.41
N THR A 373 12.51 -4.49 14.50
CA THR A 373 12.33 -4.99 15.88
C THR A 373 11.14 -4.33 16.53
N ASP A 374 10.54 -4.97 17.53
CA ASP A 374 9.29 -4.54 18.17
C ASP A 374 9.52 -4.18 19.65
N MET A 375 9.09 -2.99 20.06
CA MET A 375 9.18 -2.52 21.43
C MET A 375 7.90 -1.83 21.88
N ASP A 376 7.32 -2.32 22.98
CA ASP A 376 6.09 -1.76 23.55
C ASP A 376 6.41 -0.70 24.61
N LEU A 377 5.77 0.46 24.52
CA LEU A 377 5.76 1.51 25.52
C LEU A 377 4.65 1.26 26.54
N HIS A 378 5.01 1.44 27.80
CA HIS A 378 4.10 1.36 28.93
C HIS A 378 4.11 2.67 29.71
N LEU A 379 2.92 3.22 29.96
CA LEU A 379 2.72 4.32 30.89
C LEU A 379 1.71 3.90 31.96
N CYS A 380 2.13 3.88 33.22
CA CYS A 380 1.28 3.49 34.34
C CYS A 380 1.09 4.63 35.33
N HIS A 381 -0.16 4.87 35.73
CA HIS A 381 -0.51 5.66 36.89
C HIS A 381 0.09 5.03 38.17
N LEU A 382 0.23 5.81 39.24
CA LEU A 382 0.75 5.35 40.53
C LEU A 382 -0.01 4.11 41.06
N ASP A 383 -1.32 4.07 40.82
CA ASP A 383 -2.21 3.00 41.26
C ASP A 383 -2.20 1.76 40.35
N GLY A 384 -1.47 1.80 39.22
CA GLY A 384 -1.42 0.69 38.26
C GLY A 384 -0.37 -0.36 38.58
N GLU A 385 -0.42 -1.46 37.84
CA GLU A 385 0.64 -2.46 37.81
C GLU A 385 0.93 -2.78 36.33
N PHE A 386 2.22 -2.79 35.96
CA PHE A 386 2.63 -3.07 34.58
C PHE A 386 2.09 -4.43 34.13
N ASN A 387 1.79 -4.56 32.82
CA ASN A 387 1.29 -5.79 32.22
C ASN A 387 -0.05 -6.30 32.78
N THR A 388 -0.79 -5.45 33.50
CA THR A 388 -2.18 -5.72 33.89
C THR A 388 -3.16 -5.05 32.94
N THR A 389 -4.39 -5.54 32.89
CA THR A 389 -5.49 -4.90 32.14
C THR A 389 -6.37 -4.06 33.07
N GLU A 390 -5.90 -3.77 34.28
CA GLU A 390 -6.56 -2.83 35.18
C GLU A 390 -6.27 -1.44 34.61
N GLY A 391 -7.31 -0.62 34.35
CA GLY A 391 -7.26 0.62 33.55
C GLY A 391 -6.38 1.77 34.08
N TRP A 392 -5.33 1.45 34.82
CA TRP A 392 -4.30 2.31 35.37
C TRP A 392 -2.98 2.23 34.60
N CYS A 393 -2.93 1.48 33.49
CA CYS A 393 -1.79 1.44 32.57
C CYS A 393 -2.26 1.54 31.12
N VAL A 394 -1.43 2.19 30.31
CA VAL A 394 -1.61 2.35 28.86
C VAL A 394 -0.43 1.68 28.16
N TYR A 395 -0.75 0.79 27.21
CA TYR A 395 0.15 0.00 26.35
C TYR A 395 -0.71 -0.77 25.33
N TRP A 396 -0.13 -1.53 24.39
CA TRP A 396 -0.86 -2.14 23.27
C TRP A 396 -2.08 -3.01 23.66
N ARG A 397 -2.06 -3.71 24.81
CA ARG A 397 -3.25 -4.50 25.27
C ARG A 397 -4.31 -3.67 25.98
N SER A 398 -3.96 -2.45 26.39
CA SER A 398 -4.82 -1.51 27.09
C SER A 398 -4.53 -0.11 26.55
N ALA A 399 -4.85 0.08 25.27
CA ALA A 399 -4.40 1.24 24.50
C ALA A 399 -5.02 2.58 24.96
N ALA A 400 -6.09 2.58 25.74
CA ALA A 400 -6.68 3.82 26.23
C ALA A 400 -7.37 3.65 27.58
N THR A 401 -7.34 4.72 28.38
CA THR A 401 -8.07 4.85 29.63
C THR A 401 -8.32 6.33 29.96
N VAL A 402 -9.03 6.60 31.05
CA VAL A 402 -9.29 7.96 31.54
C VAL A 402 -8.68 8.11 32.93
N TRP A 403 -7.73 9.04 33.07
CA TRP A 403 -7.13 9.42 34.34
C TRP A 403 -7.49 10.86 34.68
N HIS A 404 -7.92 11.09 35.93
CA HIS A 404 -8.21 12.44 36.43
C HIS A 404 -9.14 13.28 35.53
N THR A 405 -10.09 12.65 34.84
CA THR A 405 -11.03 13.25 33.86
C THR A 405 -10.47 13.58 32.47
N GLY A 406 -9.23 13.20 32.17
CA GLY A 406 -8.61 13.33 30.85
C GLY A 406 -8.22 11.97 30.29
N ASN A 407 -8.07 11.90 28.97
CA ASN A 407 -7.66 10.69 28.28
C ASN A 407 -6.16 10.41 28.48
N ALA A 408 -5.83 9.13 28.59
CA ALA A 408 -4.48 8.61 28.44
C ALA A 408 -4.54 7.49 27.39
N GLU A 409 -3.78 7.64 26.30
CA GLU A 409 -3.93 6.82 25.09
C GLU A 409 -2.57 6.51 24.45
N LEU A 410 -2.41 5.28 23.97
CA LEU A 410 -1.37 4.85 23.04
C LEU A 410 -1.77 5.35 21.66
N VAL A 411 -1.10 6.43 21.25
CA VAL A 411 -1.40 7.19 20.03
C VAL A 411 -0.72 6.56 18.81
N ILE A 412 0.49 6.02 19.01
CA ILE A 412 1.27 5.32 17.99
C ILE A 412 1.72 3.99 18.61
N ASP A 413 1.37 2.91 17.94
CA ASP A 413 1.74 1.52 18.22
C ASP A 413 2.51 1.02 16.99
N ASP A 414 3.81 0.78 17.13
CA ASP A 414 4.72 0.49 16.02
C ASP A 414 5.43 -0.85 16.22
N LEU A 415 5.09 -1.81 15.37
CA LEU A 415 5.54 -3.19 15.51
C LEU A 415 6.95 -3.46 14.96
N TYR A 416 7.59 -2.48 14.31
CA TYR A 416 8.82 -2.69 13.53
C TYR A 416 9.90 -1.61 13.69
N GLY A 417 9.66 -0.55 14.45
CA GLY A 417 10.59 0.55 14.68
C GLY A 417 10.65 1.59 13.56
N VAL A 418 9.61 1.70 12.74
CA VAL A 418 9.57 2.69 11.64
C VAL A 418 9.47 4.10 12.21
N THR A 419 8.63 4.26 13.22
CA THR A 419 8.25 5.53 13.85
C THR A 419 8.42 5.52 15.36
N GLY A 420 8.44 4.32 15.96
CA GLY A 420 8.43 4.13 17.40
C GLY A 420 7.04 4.29 18.01
N GLU A 421 6.94 4.24 19.33
CA GLU A 421 5.65 4.33 20.03
C GLU A 421 5.47 5.63 20.79
N MET A 422 4.19 5.97 21.02
CA MET A 422 3.82 7.20 21.71
C MET A 422 2.58 6.99 22.58
N ILE A 423 2.69 7.37 23.85
CA ILE A 423 1.56 7.52 24.76
C ILE A 423 1.37 9.00 25.09
N SER A 424 0.13 9.45 25.00
CA SER A 424 -0.28 10.81 25.31
C SER A 424 -1.22 10.84 26.51
N GLN A 425 -1.04 11.83 27.39
CA GLN A 425 -1.86 12.04 28.57
C GLN A 425 -2.34 13.49 28.68
N GLU A 426 -3.66 13.69 28.64
CA GLU A 426 -4.28 15.01 28.65
C GLU A 426 -4.01 15.77 29.95
N PHE A 427 -4.24 15.11 31.10
CA PHE A 427 -4.05 15.71 32.43
C PHE A 427 -3.11 14.88 33.28
N ALA A 428 -1.89 15.37 33.47
CA ALA A 428 -0.94 14.86 34.45
C ALA A 428 -1.01 15.78 35.67
N LEU A 429 -1.64 15.28 36.74
CA LEU A 429 -1.88 16.08 37.93
C LEU A 429 -0.63 16.11 38.83
N PRO A 430 -0.25 17.29 39.37
CA PRO A 430 0.82 17.39 40.36
C PRO A 430 0.53 16.52 41.60
N GLY A 431 1.53 15.79 42.09
CA GLY A 431 1.44 14.92 43.26
C GLY A 431 1.06 13.46 42.96
N PHE A 432 0.89 13.12 41.67
CA PHE A 432 0.78 11.74 41.19
C PHE A 432 2.06 11.37 40.44
N SER A 433 2.56 10.16 40.71
CA SER A 433 3.72 9.63 39.99
C SER A 433 3.26 8.74 38.85
N TYR A 434 3.81 8.99 37.67
CA TYR A 434 3.58 8.23 36.45
C TYR A 434 4.85 7.48 36.10
N ARG A 435 4.73 6.17 35.89
CA ARG A 435 5.85 5.26 35.69
C ARG A 435 5.93 4.87 34.23
N VAL A 436 7.12 5.05 33.64
CA VAL A 436 7.38 4.66 32.25
C VAL A 436 8.08 3.31 32.23
N GLY A 437 7.68 2.44 31.31
CA GLY A 437 8.31 1.17 30.98
C GLY A 437 8.45 1.00 29.48
N VAL A 438 9.46 0.26 29.04
CA VAL A 438 9.68 -0.14 27.64
C VAL A 438 9.95 -1.64 27.65
N GLU A 439 9.11 -2.41 26.97
CA GLU A 439 9.25 -3.85 26.81
C GLU A 439 9.85 -4.15 25.44
N TYR A 440 10.99 -4.83 25.38
CA TYR A 440 11.50 -5.36 24.13
C TYR A 440 10.73 -6.66 23.80
N PHE A 441 9.61 -6.49 23.09
CA PHE A 441 8.64 -7.54 22.84
C PHE A 441 9.13 -8.61 21.87
N ASN A 442 9.74 -8.22 20.74
CA ASN A 442 10.19 -9.18 19.73
C ASN A 442 11.36 -8.62 18.89
N ASP A 443 12.47 -9.35 18.82
CA ASP A 443 13.64 -8.93 18.04
C ASP A 443 13.57 -9.30 16.55
N ASN A 444 12.59 -10.14 16.15
CA ASN A 444 12.47 -10.72 14.81
C ASN A 444 13.81 -11.30 14.27
N GLY A 445 14.70 -11.74 15.15
CA GLY A 445 16.03 -12.26 14.81
C GLY A 445 17.12 -11.20 14.54
N TYR A 446 16.84 -9.90 14.68
CA TYR A 446 17.81 -8.80 14.52
C TYR A 446 18.63 -8.49 15.79
N GLY A 447 18.34 -9.16 16.89
CA GLY A 447 19.09 -9.02 18.13
C GLY A 447 18.93 -7.65 18.82
N PRO A 448 19.93 -7.19 19.59
CA PRO A 448 19.78 -6.01 20.44
C PRO A 448 19.52 -4.70 19.68
N SER A 449 18.68 -3.84 20.26
CA SER A 449 18.27 -2.55 19.69
C SER A 449 18.50 -1.43 20.70
N LEU A 450 18.90 -0.25 20.22
CA LEU A 450 19.15 0.93 21.05
C LEU A 450 17.83 1.72 21.19
N ALA A 451 17.19 1.61 22.35
CA ALA A 451 15.93 2.30 22.67
C ALA A 451 16.20 3.69 23.24
N THR A 452 15.41 4.69 22.84
CA THR A 452 15.43 6.06 23.35
C THR A 452 14.04 6.45 23.83
N ALA A 453 13.87 6.58 25.14
CA ALA A 453 12.65 7.04 25.77
C ALA A 453 12.72 8.54 26.04
N LYS A 454 11.66 9.29 25.69
CA LYS A 454 11.56 10.73 25.95
C LYS A 454 10.27 11.07 26.67
N LEU A 455 10.35 12.08 27.55
CA LEU A 455 9.20 12.73 28.16
C LEU A 455 9.12 14.16 27.65
N TYR A 456 7.94 14.56 27.23
CA TYR A 456 7.58 15.93 26.95
C TYR A 456 6.50 16.37 27.93
N GLN A 457 6.72 17.50 28.60
CA GLN A 457 5.73 18.10 29.49
C GLN A 457 5.27 19.41 28.89
N ARG A 458 3.97 19.51 28.61
CA ARG A 458 3.36 20.69 27.97
C ARG A 458 4.11 21.15 26.71
N GLY A 459 4.47 20.18 25.86
CA GLY A 459 5.16 20.42 24.59
C GLY A 459 6.69 20.57 24.68
N VAL A 460 7.28 20.70 25.87
CA VAL A 460 8.74 20.85 26.03
C VAL A 460 9.39 19.52 26.39
N GLU A 461 10.51 19.16 25.75
CA GLU A 461 11.30 17.98 26.14
C GLU A 461 11.80 18.16 27.58
N ALA A 462 11.24 17.37 28.49
CA ALA A 462 11.55 17.42 29.91
C ALA A 462 12.66 16.44 30.28
N HIS A 463 12.75 15.32 29.55
CA HIS A 463 13.76 14.30 29.79
C HIS A 463 13.94 13.38 28.58
N VAL A 464 15.16 12.89 28.40
CA VAL A 464 15.53 11.88 27.41
C VAL A 464 16.48 10.88 28.05
N GLN A 465 16.28 9.61 27.73
CA GLN A 465 17.19 8.56 28.13
C GLN A 465 17.30 7.50 27.04
N THR A 466 18.47 6.89 26.91
CA THR A 466 18.76 5.88 25.90
C THR A 466 19.40 4.66 26.56
N ARG A 467 19.02 3.45 26.11
CA ARG A 467 19.60 2.20 26.60
C ARG A 467 19.59 1.12 25.52
N LEU A 468 20.65 0.30 25.48
CA LEU A 468 20.68 -0.89 24.64
C LEU A 468 19.87 -1.99 25.33
N LEU A 469 18.85 -2.51 24.65
CA LEU A 469 17.95 -3.56 25.15
C LEU A 469 18.13 -4.84 24.34
N GLN A 470 17.88 -5.98 24.99
CA GLN A 470 17.84 -7.31 24.38
C GLN A 470 16.42 -7.88 24.41
N TYR A 471 16.15 -8.88 23.58
CA TYR A 471 14.86 -9.57 23.58
C TYR A 471 14.44 -10.02 25.00
N LEU A 472 13.20 -9.72 25.38
CA LEU A 472 12.60 -9.92 26.72
C LEU A 472 13.09 -8.98 27.83
N ASP A 473 13.92 -7.99 27.52
CA ASP A 473 14.21 -6.95 28.48
C ASP A 473 12.99 -6.05 28.67
N PHE A 474 12.67 -5.76 29.92
CA PHE A 474 11.78 -4.69 30.28
C PHE A 474 12.56 -3.62 31.04
N TRP A 475 12.62 -2.44 30.45
CA TRP A 475 13.36 -1.30 30.94
C TRP A 475 12.44 -0.28 31.59
N ARG A 476 12.81 0.14 32.80
CA ARG A 476 12.22 1.29 33.49
C ARG A 476 13.19 2.47 33.36
N PRO A 477 13.00 3.37 32.37
CA PRO A 477 13.89 4.52 32.18
C PRO A 477 13.74 5.53 33.33
N PHE A 478 12.53 6.05 33.52
CA PHE A 478 12.23 7.09 34.49
C PHE A 478 10.77 7.05 34.94
N ASP A 479 10.52 7.69 36.06
CA ASP A 479 9.20 8.07 36.54
C ASP A 479 9.09 9.60 36.54
N PHE A 480 7.88 10.14 36.48
CA PHE A 480 7.69 11.59 36.57
C PHE A 480 6.48 11.98 37.40
N ASP A 481 6.59 13.13 38.06
CA ASP A 481 5.47 13.83 38.70
C ASP A 481 5.56 15.30 38.28
N PRO A 482 4.50 15.88 37.70
CA PRO A 482 4.47 17.30 37.29
C PRO A 482 4.84 18.30 38.41
N ALA A 483 4.69 17.93 39.68
CA ALA A 483 5.09 18.74 40.83
C ALA A 483 6.59 18.69 41.13
N THR A 484 7.19 17.50 41.03
CA THR A 484 8.55 17.22 41.54
C THR A 484 9.58 16.98 40.45
N GLY A 485 9.14 16.84 39.20
CA GLY A 485 9.96 16.60 38.03
C GLY A 485 10.18 15.11 37.75
N VAL A 486 11.26 14.81 37.04
CA VAL A 486 11.62 13.46 36.62
C VAL A 486 12.53 12.78 37.64
N THR A 487 12.23 11.53 37.96
CA THR A 487 13.06 10.64 38.76
C THR A 487 13.62 9.56 37.85
N VAL A 488 14.93 9.57 37.61
CA VAL A 488 15.60 8.53 36.81
C VAL A 488 15.60 7.22 37.60
N VAL A 489 15.15 6.14 36.95
CA VAL A 489 15.08 4.78 37.53
C VAL A 489 16.18 3.91 36.95
N ASP A 490 16.30 3.89 35.63
CA ASP A 490 17.27 3.15 34.81
C ASP A 490 17.52 1.68 35.24
N THR A 491 16.45 0.90 35.38
CA THR A 491 16.55 -0.53 35.71
C THR A 491 16.05 -1.41 34.56
N VAL A 492 16.67 -2.56 34.38
CA VAL A 492 16.25 -3.58 33.40
C VAL A 492 15.98 -4.89 34.13
N GLN A 493 14.87 -5.54 33.80
CA GLN A 493 14.53 -6.87 34.26
C GLN A 493 14.28 -7.75 33.02
N ASN A 494 14.58 -9.04 33.15
CA ASN A 494 14.41 -9.99 32.05
C ASN A 494 13.15 -10.83 32.27
N GLY A 495 12.23 -10.82 31.29
CA GLY A 495 10.94 -11.51 31.32
C GLY A 495 9.74 -10.59 31.58
N SER A 496 8.56 -11.00 31.10
CA SER A 496 7.32 -10.22 31.11
C SER A 496 6.57 -10.17 32.46
N SER A 497 7.17 -10.67 33.54
CA SER A 497 6.57 -10.70 34.87
C SER A 497 7.30 -9.76 35.83
N PHE A 498 6.66 -8.64 36.18
CA PHE A 498 7.03 -7.82 37.34
C PHE A 498 6.24 -8.26 38.58
N PRO A 499 6.79 -8.08 39.79
CA PRO A 499 6.04 -8.25 41.04
C PRO A 499 5.02 -7.15 41.30
#